data_AF-A0A820LIC7-F1
#
_entry.id   AF-A0A820LIC7-F1
#
_cell.length_a   1.000
_cell.length_b   1.000
_cell.length_c   1.000
_cell.angle_alpha   90.00
_cell.angle_beta   90.00
_cell.angle_gamma   90.00
#
_symmetry.space_group_name_H-M   'P 1'
#
loop_
_entity.id
_entity.type
_entity.pdbx_description
1 polymer ?
#
loop_
_entity_poly.entity_id
_entity_poly.type
_entity_poly.pdbx_seq_one_letter_code
_entity_poly.pdbx_strand_id
1 'polypeptide(L)'
;TSSGGLSGPEKGLYDLGTYFAQLVQALHVSLFRKSESYPSRTDTTIRAIFILNNMNYLLKRLENSSLLGIIQRYQPYLKGKYENDFQTHLKDYTKWYYFILHI
;
A
#
# COMPACT_ATOMS: atom_id res chain seq x y z
N THR A 1 35.35 -4.05 2.44
CA THR A 1 35.21 -2.58 2.60
C THR A 1 35.01 -1.96 1.23
N SER A 2 33.78 -1.63 0.86
CA SER A 2 33.51 -0.75 -0.29
C SER A 2 32.23 0.03 -0.01
N SER A 3 32.35 1.04 0.85
CA SER A 3 31.36 2.12 0.98
C SER A 3 31.45 3.01 -0.27
N GLY A 4 30.90 2.52 -1.38
CA GLY A 4 30.64 3.37 -2.56
C GLY A 4 29.53 4.34 -2.19
N GLY A 5 29.90 5.56 -1.80
CA GLY A 5 28.93 6.60 -1.49
C GLY A 5 28.09 6.94 -2.73
N LEU A 6 26.78 7.02 -2.57
CA LEU A 6 25.86 7.45 -3.63
C LEU A 6 26.27 8.85 -4.13
N SER A 7 26.44 8.99 -5.45
CA SER A 7 26.74 10.28 -6.08
C SER A 7 25.59 11.28 -5.88
N GLY A 8 25.84 12.58 -5.96
CA GLY A 8 24.83 13.63 -5.73
C GLY A 8 23.44 13.38 -6.35
N PRO A 9 23.32 13.07 -7.66
CA PRO A 9 22.02 12.77 -8.28
C PRO A 9 21.43 11.41 -7.85
N GLU A 10 22.25 10.39 -7.60
CA GLU A 10 21.76 9.10 -7.07
C GLU A 10 21.28 9.21 -5.63
N LYS A 11 21.96 10.01 -4.80
CA LYS A 11 21.55 10.30 -3.43
C LYS A 11 20.22 11.03 -3.42
N GLY A 12 20.02 12.00 -4.31
CA GLY A 12 18.74 12.70 -4.47
C GLY A 12 17.58 11.75 -4.84
N LEU A 13 17.83 10.80 -5.76
CA LEU A 13 16.83 9.80 -6.14
C LEU A 13 16.55 8.79 -5.02
N TYR A 14 17.58 8.40 -4.25
CA TYR A 14 17.44 7.56 -3.07
C TYR A 14 16.61 8.23 -1.98
N ASP A 15 16.91 9.50 -1.66
CA ASP A 15 16.17 10.28 -0.67
C ASP A 15 14.70 10.47 -1.11
N LEU A 16 14.47 10.73 -2.40
CA LEU A 16 13.13 10.84 -2.97
C LEU A 16 12.35 9.52 -2.87
N GLY A 17 12.97 8.40 -3.27
CA GLY A 17 12.35 7.08 -3.18
C GLY A 17 12.01 6.69 -1.74
N THR A 18 12.89 7.05 -0.80
CA THR A 18 12.70 6.80 0.64
C THR A 18 11.61 7.68 1.23
N TYR A 19 11.55 8.95 0.86
CA TYR A 19 10.48 9.86 1.28
C TYR A 19 9.11 9.39 0.78
N PHE A 20 9.01 9.04 -0.51
CA PHE A 20 7.74 8.55 -1.06
C PHE A 20 7.31 7.22 -0.45
N ALA A 21 8.25 6.32 -0.17
CA ALA A 21 7.98 5.09 0.57
C ALA A 21 7.33 5.37 1.94
N GLN A 22 7.91 6.31 2.70
CA GLN A 22 7.37 6.73 3.99
C GLN A 22 5.99 7.37 3.85
N LEU A 23 5.78 8.19 2.81
CA LEU A 23 4.50 8.84 2.55
C LEU A 23 3.39 7.85 2.19
N VAL A 24 3.68 6.86 1.33
CA VAL A 24 2.76 5.76 1.00
C VAL A 24 2.43 4.96 2.26
N GLN A 25 3.42 4.70 3.12
CA GLN A 25 3.21 3.98 4.37
C GLN A 25 2.34 4.76 5.36
N ALA A 26 2.59 6.07 5.51
CA ALA A 26 1.81 6.96 6.35
C ALA A 26 0.36 7.08 5.85
N LEU A 27 0.17 7.17 4.53
CA LEU A 27 -1.15 7.16 3.91
C LEU A 27 -1.88 5.84 4.19
N HIS A 28 -1.21 4.70 4.04
CA HIS A 28 -1.80 3.40 4.34
C HIS A 28 -2.27 3.32 5.80
N VAL A 29 -1.44 3.72 6.76
CA VAL A 29 -1.82 3.76 8.19
C VAL A 29 -2.99 4.72 8.43
N SER A 30 -2.98 5.88 7.79
CA SER A 30 -4.07 6.86 7.91
C SER A 30 -5.39 6.32 7.36
N LEU A 31 -5.37 5.63 6.24
CA LEU A 31 -6.55 5.00 5.64
C LEU A 31 -7.07 3.85 6.50
N PHE A 32 -6.18 3.05 7.07
CA PHE A 32 -6.55 1.99 8.00
C PHE A 32 -7.27 2.56 9.23
N ARG A 33 -6.69 3.57 9.88
CA ARG A 33 -7.33 4.27 11.02
C ARG A 33 -8.67 4.89 10.62
N LYS A 34 -8.75 5.50 9.44
CA LYS A 34 -10.02 6.04 8.93
C LYS A 34 -11.05 4.93 8.73
N SER A 35 -10.64 3.75 8.29
CA SER A 35 -11.55 2.60 8.18
C SER A 35 -12.09 2.14 9.54
N GLU A 36 -11.41 2.40 10.65
CA GLU A 36 -11.90 2.06 11.99
C GLU A 36 -13.05 2.96 12.46
N SER A 37 -13.28 4.09 11.78
CA SER A 37 -14.43 4.95 12.06
C SER A 37 -15.76 4.35 11.59
N TYR A 38 -15.73 3.34 10.72
CA TYR A 38 -16.93 2.57 10.38
C TYR A 38 -17.35 1.70 11.57
N PRO A 39 -18.62 1.72 11.99
CA PRO A 39 -19.07 0.99 13.18
C PRO A 39 -18.76 -0.52 13.08
N SER A 40 -18.23 -1.10 14.17
CA SER A 40 -17.83 -2.52 14.23
C SER A 40 -18.98 -3.50 14.00
N ARG A 41 -20.22 -3.06 14.19
CA ARG A 41 -21.43 -3.86 13.95
C ARG A 41 -21.99 -3.74 12.54
N THR A 42 -21.58 -2.75 11.75
CA THR A 42 -22.34 -2.36 10.55
C THR A 42 -21.69 -2.72 9.23
N ASP A 43 -20.36 -2.89 9.12
CA ASP A 43 -19.80 -3.84 8.14
C ASP A 43 -18.27 -3.87 8.15
N THR A 44 -17.68 -4.99 8.57
CA THR A 44 -16.27 -5.33 8.30
C THR A 44 -15.96 -5.25 6.80
N THR A 45 -16.97 -5.42 5.96
CA THR A 45 -16.88 -5.39 4.50
C THR A 45 -16.73 -4.00 3.94
N ILE A 46 -17.46 -3.02 4.47
CA ILE A 46 -17.32 -1.62 4.08
C ILE A 46 -15.90 -1.15 4.40
N ARG A 47 -15.35 -1.60 5.54
CA ARG A 47 -13.94 -1.36 5.90
C ARG A 47 -13.00 -1.99 4.87
N ALA A 48 -13.21 -3.27 4.53
CA ALA A 48 -12.39 -3.97 3.54
C ALA A 48 -12.47 -3.34 2.14
N ILE A 49 -13.68 -3.01 1.65
CA ILE A 49 -13.92 -2.33 0.37
C ILE A 49 -13.25 -0.96 0.35
N PHE A 50 -13.39 -0.18 1.42
CA PHE A 50 -12.74 1.13 1.53
C PHE A 50 -11.22 0.99 1.42
N ILE A 51 -10.61 0.06 2.15
CA ILE A 51 -9.16 -0.16 2.10
C ILE A 51 -8.75 -0.64 0.70
N LEU A 52 -9.42 -1.64 0.14
CA LEU A 52 -9.11 -2.20 -1.18
C LEU A 52 -9.20 -1.16 -2.30
N ASN A 53 -10.26 -0.35 -2.33
CA ASN A 53 -10.43 0.68 -3.35
C ASN A 53 -9.33 1.73 -3.29
N ASN A 54 -8.99 2.20 -2.08
CA ASN A 54 -7.93 3.20 -1.91
C ASN A 54 -6.54 2.62 -2.22
N MET A 55 -6.26 1.38 -1.82
CA MET A 55 -5.00 0.70 -2.13
C MET A 55 -4.85 0.43 -3.63
N ASN A 56 -5.92 -0.01 -4.31
CA ASN A 56 -5.91 -0.25 -5.76
C ASN A 56 -5.71 1.06 -6.53
N TYR A 57 -6.36 2.15 -6.13
CA TYR A 57 -6.12 3.47 -6.71
C TYR A 57 -4.66 3.89 -6.55
N LEU A 58 -4.10 3.75 -5.35
CA LEU A 58 -2.71 4.10 -5.06
C LEU A 58 -1.73 3.28 -5.90
N LEU A 59 -1.92 1.95 -5.97
CA LEU A 59 -1.09 1.05 -6.76
C LEU A 59 -1.13 1.44 -8.25
N LYS A 60 -2.33 1.59 -8.83
CA LYS A 60 -2.50 1.99 -10.23
C LYS A 60 -1.88 3.35 -10.53
N ARG A 61 -1.97 4.31 -9.61
CA ARG A 61 -1.33 5.63 -9.79
C ARG A 61 0.20 5.53 -9.73
N LEU A 62 0.73 4.67 -8.86
CA LEU A 62 2.17 4.40 -8.79
C LEU A 62 2.65 3.69 -10.06
N GLU A 63 1.95 2.67 -10.55
CA GLU A 63 2.24 1.93 -11.78
C GLU A 63 2.26 2.82 -13.03
N ASN A 64 1.34 3.79 -13.11
CA ASN A 64 1.30 4.76 -14.21
C ASN A 64 2.32 5.90 -14.05
N SER A 65 3.20 5.84 -13.05
CA SER A 65 4.22 6.86 -12.80
C SER A 65 5.63 6.27 -12.84
N SER A 66 6.62 7.09 -13.20
CA SER A 66 8.04 6.72 -13.07
C SER A 66 8.48 6.49 -11.62
N LEU A 67 7.64 6.88 -10.66
CA LEU A 67 7.90 6.80 -9.23
C LEU A 67 7.97 5.35 -8.73
N LEU A 68 7.19 4.43 -9.31
CA LEU A 68 7.25 3.02 -8.93
C LEU A 68 8.64 2.42 -9.22
N GLY A 69 9.27 2.81 -10.33
CA GLY A 69 10.63 2.38 -10.66
C GLY A 69 11.68 2.90 -9.66
N ILE A 70 11.52 4.13 -9.18
CA ILE A 70 12.41 4.73 -8.16
C ILE A 70 12.22 4.00 -6.82
N ILE A 71 10.97 3.80 -6.39
CA ILE A 71 10.66 3.09 -5.13
C ILE A 71 11.14 1.64 -5.20
N GLN A 72 10.93 0.92 -6.30
CA GLN A 72 11.41 -0.46 -6.45
C GLN A 72 12.94 -0.55 -6.45
N ARG A 73 13.64 0.41 -7.06
CA ARG A 73 15.10 0.44 -7.10
C ARG A 73 15.73 0.63 -5.72
N TYR A 74 15.15 1.49 -4.89
CA TYR A 74 15.76 1.87 -3.60
C TYR A 74 15.07 1.27 -2.37
N GLN A 75 13.84 0.80 -2.50
CA GLN A 75 13.03 0.21 -1.43
C GLN A 75 12.28 -1.05 -1.93
N PRO A 76 12.99 -2.08 -2.43
CA PRO A 76 12.39 -3.22 -3.13
C PRO A 76 11.41 -4.06 -2.28
N TYR A 77 11.57 -4.07 -0.95
CA TYR A 77 10.72 -4.83 -0.03
C TYR A 77 9.28 -4.29 0.04
N LEU A 78 9.05 -3.02 -0.30
CA LEU A 78 7.74 -2.40 -0.17
C LEU A 78 6.70 -3.01 -1.11
N LYS A 79 7.11 -3.44 -2.31
CA LYS A 79 6.21 -4.11 -3.25
C LYS A 79 5.62 -5.38 -2.62
N GLY A 80 6.48 -6.23 -2.05
CA GLY A 80 6.06 -7.47 -1.40
C GLY A 80 5.17 -7.22 -0.18
N LYS A 81 5.49 -6.19 0.61
CA LYS A 81 4.66 -5.79 1.75
C LYS A 81 3.26 -5.33 1.32
N TYR A 82 3.16 -4.40 0.36
CA TYR A 82 1.87 -3.90 -0.10
C TYR A 82 1.05 -4.97 -0.82
N GLU A 83 1.68 -5.85 -1.58
CA GLU A 83 1.00 -7.00 -2.20
C GLU A 83 0.42 -7.94 -1.11
N ASN A 84 1.19 -8.26 -0.07
CA ASN A 84 0.72 -9.10 1.03
C ASN A 84 -0.46 -8.46 1.80
N ASP A 85 -0.37 -7.15 2.06
CA ASP A 85 -1.46 -6.39 2.70
C ASP A 85 -2.71 -6.38 1.80
N PHE A 86 -2.55 -6.19 0.49
CA PHE A 86 -3.63 -6.27 -0.50
C PHE A 86 -4.30 -7.65 -0.51
N GLN A 87 -3.52 -8.73 -0.57
CA GLN A 87 -4.05 -10.10 -0.56
C GLN A 87 -4.79 -10.42 0.75
N THR A 88 -4.32 -9.89 1.89
CA THR A 88 -4.99 -10.05 3.19
C THR A 88 -6.38 -9.39 3.16
N HIS A 89 -6.46 -8.14 2.71
CA HIS A 89 -7.75 -7.44 2.60
C HIS A 89 -8.68 -8.04 1.55
N LEU A 90 -8.12 -8.55 0.44
CA LEU A 90 -8.89 -9.25 -0.59
C LEU A 90 -9.50 -10.54 -0.06
N LYS A 91 -8.74 -11.30 0.74
CA LYS A 91 -9.21 -12.52 1.40
C LYS A 91 -10.36 -12.20 2.36
N ASP A 92 -10.27 -11.12 3.15
CA ASP A 92 -11.33 -10.74 4.08
C ASP A 92 -12.60 -10.27 3.37
N TYR A 93 -12.46 -9.53 2.27
CA TYR A 93 -13.58 -9.22 1.38
C TYR A 93 -14.23 -10.49 0.80
N THR A 94 -13.41 -11.41 0.30
CA THR A 94 -13.88 -12.64 -0.36
C THR A 94 -14.60 -13.57 0.62
N LYS A 95 -14.11 -13.71 1.86
CA LYS A 95 -14.83 -14.46 2.92
C LYS A 95 -16.25 -13.94 3.12
N TRP A 96 -16.43 -12.62 3.11
CA TRP A 96 -17.75 -12.03 3.27
C TRP A 96 -18.63 -12.19 2.02
N TYR A 97 -18.04 -12.07 0.82
CA TYR A 97 -18.75 -12.35 -0.43
C TYR A 97 -19.32 -13.78 -0.44
N TYR A 98 -18.55 -14.76 0.02
CA TYR A 98 -19.04 -16.14 0.19
C TYR A 98 -20.08 -16.27 1.32
N PHE A 99 -19.95 -15.52 2.41
CA PHE A 99 -20.95 -15.50 3.49
C PHE A 99 -22.32 -15.01 2.99
N ILE A 100 -22.36 -13.98 2.13
CA ILE A 100 -23.61 -13.47 1.56
C ILE A 100 -24.19 -14.38 0.48
N LEU A 101 -23.35 -15.02 -0.34
CA LEU A 101 -23.80 -15.95 -1.40
C LEU A 101 -24.30 -17.30 -0.88
N HIS A 102 -24.13 -17.59 0.42
CA HIS A 102 -24.60 -18.83 1.06
C HIS A 102 -25.69 -18.58 2.11
N ILE A 103 -26.38 -17.44 2.00
CA ILE A 103 -27.70 -17.17 2.61
C ILE A 103 -28.75 -17.32 1.50
#